data_AF-A0A9X4R5Z5-F1
#
_entry.id   AF-A0A9X4R5Z5-F1
#
_cell.length_a   1.000
_cell.length_b   1.000
_cell.length_c   1.000
_cell.angle_alpha   90.00
_cell.angle_beta   90.00
_cell.angle_gamma   90.00
#
_symmetry.space_group_name_H-M   'P 1'
#
loop_
_entity.id
_entity.type
_entity.pdbx_description
1 polymer ?
#
loop_
_entity_poly.entity_id
_entity_poly.type
_entity_poly.pdbx_seq_one_letter_code
_entity_poly.pdbx_strand_id
1 'polypeptide(L)'
;MRLGPPLVDGAFNFRGPYAQGAPADRFIYLNSGTLAGQSASCWERRAKVKLAAIPRPLIESAVGDPACAIEARILGTAGDGGPVCASIRPHAISWRLTVKL
;
A
#
# COMPACT_ATOMS: atom_id res chain seq x y z
N MET A 1 -7.00 -7.18 -1.15
CA MET A 1 -6.02 -7.83 -2.07
C MET A 1 -6.04 -9.32 -1.85
N ARG A 2 -5.43 -10.12 -2.74
CA ARG A 2 -5.29 -11.58 -2.54
C ARG A 2 -3.83 -11.99 -2.71
N LEU A 3 -3.44 -13.08 -2.07
CA LEU A 3 -2.16 -13.73 -2.32
C LEU A 3 -2.32 -14.72 -3.47
N GLY A 4 -1.36 -14.73 -4.39
CA GLY A 4 -1.16 -15.81 -5.35
C GLY A 4 -0.18 -16.86 -4.81
N PRO A 5 0.26 -17.80 -5.65
CA PRO A 5 1.35 -18.71 -5.31
C PRO A 5 2.58 -17.91 -4.85
N PRO A 6 3.30 -18.35 -3.79
CA PRO A 6 4.49 -17.68 -3.30
C PRO A 6 5.55 -17.60 -4.40
N LEU A 7 6.42 -16.59 -4.30
CA LEU A 7 7.57 -16.45 -5.19
C LEU A 7 8.63 -17.52 -4.85
N VAL A 8 9.61 -17.69 -5.75
CA VAL A 8 10.67 -18.69 -5.62
C VAL A 8 11.48 -18.53 -4.33
N ASP A 9 11.64 -17.30 -3.85
CA ASP A 9 12.33 -16.94 -2.61
C ASP A 9 11.45 -17.02 -1.35
N GLY A 10 10.21 -17.49 -1.48
CA GLY A 10 9.24 -17.55 -0.38
C GLY A 10 8.61 -16.20 -0.02
N ALA A 11 8.81 -15.15 -0.82
CA ALA A 11 8.11 -13.89 -0.65
C ALA A 11 6.63 -14.00 -1.05
N PHE A 12 5.79 -13.18 -0.41
CA PHE A 12 4.36 -13.14 -0.70
C PHE A 12 4.09 -12.50 -2.06
N ASN A 13 3.30 -13.18 -2.89
CA ASN A 13 2.91 -12.68 -4.20
C ASN A 13 1.55 -11.98 -4.14
N PHE A 14 1.58 -10.66 -3.98
CA PHE A 14 0.37 -9.84 -3.95
C PHE A 14 -0.26 -9.68 -5.33
N ARG A 15 -1.57 -9.94 -5.43
CA ARG A 15 -2.38 -9.82 -6.64
C ARG A 15 -3.69 -9.05 -6.38
N GLY A 16 -4.32 -8.59 -7.45
CA GLY A 16 -5.56 -7.83 -7.40
C GLY A 16 -5.59 -6.71 -8.43
N PRO A 17 -6.77 -6.08 -8.64
CA PRO A 17 -6.91 -4.98 -9.60
C PRO A 17 -6.05 -3.76 -9.25
N TYR A 18 -5.70 -3.59 -7.98
CA TYR A 18 -4.86 -2.48 -7.51
C TYR A 18 -3.36 -2.81 -7.43
N ALA A 19 -2.98 -4.07 -7.68
CA ALA A 19 -1.58 -4.50 -7.61
C ALA A 19 -0.81 -4.04 -8.86
N GLN A 20 0.21 -3.22 -8.67
CA GLN A 20 1.05 -2.66 -9.72
C GLN A 20 2.48 -3.22 -9.64
N GLY A 21 3.28 -3.03 -10.70
CA GLY A 21 4.69 -3.43 -10.76
C GLY A 21 4.90 -4.88 -11.20
N ALA A 22 6.08 -5.46 -10.95
CA ALA A 22 6.37 -6.88 -11.13
C ALA A 22 6.01 -7.68 -9.86
N PRO A 23 5.86 -9.02 -9.89
CA PRO A 23 5.57 -9.83 -8.70
C PRO A 23 6.53 -9.61 -7.53
N ALA A 24 7.84 -9.47 -7.80
CA ALA A 24 8.86 -9.24 -6.79
C ALA A 24 8.91 -7.79 -6.27
N ASP A 25 8.17 -6.86 -6.90
CA ASP A 25 8.27 -5.43 -6.61
C ASP A 25 6.89 -4.74 -6.49
N ARG A 26 5.89 -5.50 -6.01
CA ARG A 26 4.50 -5.06 -5.96
C ARG A 26 4.31 -3.78 -5.14
N PHE A 27 3.43 -2.92 -5.65
CA PHE A 27 2.97 -1.72 -4.96
C PHE A 27 1.51 -1.42 -5.29
N ILE A 28 0.89 -0.54 -4.51
CA ILE A 28 -0.39 0.09 -4.83
C ILE A 28 -0.17 1.59 -5.04
N TYR A 29 -1.00 2.21 -5.89
CA TYR A 29 -1.07 3.66 -5.96
C TYR A 29 -2.10 4.20 -4.96
N LEU A 30 -1.72 5.24 -4.24
CA LEU A 30 -2.63 6.12 -3.54
C LEU A 30 -2.69 7.45 -4.30
N ASN A 31 -3.83 7.72 -4.94
CA ASN A 31 -4.02 8.92 -5.74
C ASN A 31 -4.46 10.10 -4.87
N SER A 32 -4.17 11.32 -5.30
CA SER A 32 -4.59 12.57 -4.66
C SER A 32 -4.87 13.64 -5.71
N GLY A 33 -5.77 14.57 -5.38
CA GLY A 33 -6.17 15.64 -6.26
C GLY A 33 -6.94 15.14 -7.49
N THR A 34 -6.60 15.62 -8.69
CA THR A 34 -7.32 15.26 -9.92
C THR A 34 -7.29 13.75 -10.20
N LEU A 35 -6.21 13.05 -9.88
CA LEU A 35 -6.12 11.58 -9.97
C LEU A 35 -7.05 10.83 -8.99
N ALA A 36 -7.54 11.51 -7.95
CA ALA A 36 -8.52 10.99 -7.01
C ALA A 36 -9.95 11.49 -7.32
N GLY A 37 -10.17 12.12 -8.47
CA GLY A 37 -11.48 12.66 -8.87
C GLY A 37 -11.80 14.05 -8.31
N GLN A 38 -10.86 14.70 -7.63
CA GLN A 38 -11.02 16.08 -7.16
C GLN A 38 -10.68 17.05 -8.29
N SER A 39 -11.63 17.28 -9.21
CA SER A 39 -11.40 18.00 -10.47
C SER A 39 -10.88 19.44 -10.31
N ALA A 40 -11.22 20.13 -9.23
CA ALA A 40 -10.76 21.49 -8.94
C ALA A 40 -9.42 21.56 -8.17
N SER A 41 -8.77 20.41 -7.93
CA SER A 41 -7.50 20.36 -7.20
C SER A 41 -6.36 20.93 -8.03
N CYS A 42 -5.50 21.74 -7.40
CA CYS A 42 -4.22 22.15 -7.99
C CYS A 42 -3.18 21.01 -8.05
N TRP A 43 -3.45 19.89 -7.38
CA TRP A 43 -2.58 18.71 -7.35
C TRP A 43 -3.07 17.61 -8.29
N GLU A 44 -2.12 16.96 -8.98
CA GLU A 44 -2.28 15.72 -9.73
C GLU A 44 -1.19 14.74 -9.26
N ARG A 45 -1.41 14.03 -8.15
CA ARG A 45 -0.36 13.26 -7.47
C ARG A 45 -0.75 11.83 -7.17
N ARG A 46 0.26 10.98 -7.07
CA ARG A 46 0.14 9.60 -6.60
C ARG A 46 1.35 9.18 -5.79
N ALA A 47 1.12 8.43 -4.72
CA ALA A 47 2.14 7.78 -3.93
C ALA A 47 2.16 6.26 -4.21
N LYS A 48 3.34 5.63 -4.15
CA LYS A 48 3.51 4.18 -4.21
C LYS A 48 3.70 3.64 -2.80
N VAL A 49 2.79 2.78 -2.37
CA VAL A 49 2.94 1.99 -1.15
C VAL A 49 3.47 0.62 -1.53
N LYS A 50 4.73 0.32 -1.18
CA LYS A 50 5.39 -0.95 -1.50
C LYS A 50 4.79 -2.05 -0.62
N LEU A 51 4.30 -3.12 -1.23
CA LEU A 51 3.69 -4.22 -0.49
C LEU A 51 4.75 -5.12 0.17
N ALA A 52 5.97 -5.13 -0.39
CA ALA A 52 7.13 -5.78 0.24
C ALA A 52 7.53 -5.13 1.58
N ALA A 53 7.06 -3.91 1.88
CA ALA A 53 7.33 -3.24 3.14
C ALA A 53 6.38 -3.67 4.28
N ILE A 54 5.37 -4.51 4.00
CA ILE A 54 4.48 -5.04 5.02
C ILE A 54 5.24 -6.09 5.84
N PRO A 55 5.28 -5.97 7.17
CA PRO A 55 5.88 -7.00 8.02
C PRO A 55 5.23 -8.37 7.81
N ARG A 56 6.06 -9.40 7.57
CA ARG A 56 5.62 -10.80 7.37
C ARG A 56 4.63 -11.30 8.43
N PRO A 57 4.84 -11.07 9.75
CA PRO A 57 3.89 -11.54 10.76
C PRO A 57 2.47 -10.98 10.59
N LEU A 58 2.34 -9.73 10.10
CA LEU A 58 1.02 -9.13 9.85
C LEU A 58 0.29 -9.79 8.68
N ILE A 59 1.05 -10.23 7.66
CA ILE A 59 0.50 -10.97 6.52
C ILE A 59 0.01 -12.33 6.98
N GLU A 60 0.82 -13.05 7.76
CA GLU A 60 0.48 -14.38 8.28
C GLU A 60 -0.76 -14.31 9.19
N SER A 61 -0.84 -13.32 10.10
CA SER A 61 -2.02 -13.12 10.93
C SER A 61 -3.28 -12.77 10.11
N ALA A 62 -3.17 -11.86 9.13
CA ALA A 62 -4.33 -11.44 8.32
C ALA A 62 -4.81 -12.53 7.34
N VAL A 63 -3.94 -13.45 6.93
CA VAL A 63 -4.32 -14.61 6.11
C VAL A 63 -4.99 -15.69 6.97
N GLY A 64 -4.55 -15.86 8.21
CA GLY A 64 -5.10 -16.84 9.15
C GLY A 64 -6.49 -16.50 9.68
N ASP A 65 -6.91 -15.22 9.60
CA ASP A 65 -8.19 -14.76 10.12
C ASP A 65 -8.94 -13.87 9.11
N PRO A 66 -10.09 -14.33 8.55
CA PRO A 66 -10.88 -13.55 7.61
C PRO A 66 -11.50 -12.29 8.23
N ALA A 67 -11.57 -12.16 9.57
CA ALA A 67 -11.99 -10.94 10.24
C ALA A 67 -10.88 -9.88 10.32
N CYS A 68 -9.63 -10.24 10.08
CA CYS A 68 -8.49 -9.34 10.18
C CYS A 68 -8.12 -8.66 8.84
N ALA A 69 -7.56 -7.47 8.94
CA ALA A 69 -6.98 -6.69 7.84
C ALA A 69 -5.66 -6.04 8.27
N ILE A 70 -4.85 -5.67 7.28
CA ILE A 70 -3.63 -4.89 7.48
C ILE A 70 -3.95 -3.44 7.16
N GLU A 71 -3.70 -2.54 8.11
CA GLU A 71 -3.81 -1.10 7.91
C GLU A 71 -2.42 -0.48 7.73
N ALA A 72 -2.30 0.39 6.73
CA ALA A 72 -1.19 1.32 6.58
C ALA A 72 -1.60 2.71 7.06
N ARG A 73 -0.80 3.34 7.91
CA ARG A 73 -0.88 4.79 8.17
C ARG A 73 0.34 5.47 7.61
N ILE A 74 0.15 6.53 6.85
CA ILE A 74 1.23 7.26 6.18
C ILE A 74 1.25 8.73 6.61
N LEU A 75 2.44 9.34 6.57
CA LEU A 75 2.56 10.80 6.59
C LEU A 75 2.09 11.32 5.23
N GLY A 76 0.89 11.89 5.20
CA GLY A 76 0.17 12.24 3.98
C GLY A 76 0.61 13.54 3.31
N THR A 77 1.49 14.32 3.94
CA THR A 77 1.92 15.64 3.47
C THR A 77 3.38 15.60 3.06
N ALA A 78 3.67 16.07 1.85
CA ALA A 78 5.03 16.23 1.32
C ALA A 78 5.70 17.51 1.87
N GLY A 79 7.00 17.65 1.65
CA GLY A 79 7.78 18.80 2.13
C GLY A 79 7.37 20.15 1.52
N ASP A 80 6.62 20.14 0.42
CA ASP A 80 6.05 21.34 -0.21
C ASP A 80 4.62 21.66 0.27
N GLY A 81 4.12 20.96 1.30
CA GLY A 81 2.77 21.13 1.83
C GLY A 81 1.67 20.45 1.02
N GLY A 82 1.98 19.87 -0.14
CA GLY A 82 1.03 19.11 -0.95
C GLY A 82 0.85 17.67 -0.46
N PRO A 83 -0.04 16.88 -1.09
CA PRO A 83 -0.15 15.45 -0.83
C PRO A 83 1.18 14.73 -1.09
N VAL A 84 1.48 13.73 -0.28
CA VAL A 84 2.63 12.85 -0.46
C VAL A 84 2.57 12.17 -1.83
N CYS A 85 3.73 12.07 -2.49
CA CYS A 85 3.86 11.51 -3.82
C CYS A 85 5.13 10.66 -3.96
N ALA A 86 5.25 9.97 -5.09
CA ALA A 86 6.32 9.01 -5.36
C ALA A 86 6.33 7.85 -4.33
N SER A 87 7.45 7.14 -4.17
CA SER A 87 7.53 6.01 -3.23
C SER A 87 7.52 6.49 -1.78
N ILE A 88 6.60 5.95 -0.97
CA ILE A 88 6.58 6.20 0.47
C ILE A 88 7.85 5.62 1.11
N ARG A 89 8.55 6.44 1.88
CA ARG A 89 9.77 6.03 2.59
C ARG A 89 9.43 5.20 3.82
N PRO A 90 10.30 4.27 4.26
CA PRO A 90 10.02 3.40 5.41
C PRO A 90 9.61 4.15 6.70
N HIS A 91 10.23 5.29 7.00
CA HIS A 91 9.90 6.09 8.19
C HIS A 91 8.58 6.85 8.09
N ALA A 92 8.00 6.96 6.90
CA ALA A 92 6.77 7.71 6.64
C ALA A 92 5.53 6.80 6.59
N ILE A 93 5.68 5.53 6.99
CA ILE A 93 4.60 4.54 7.02
C ILE A 93 4.71 3.65 8.26
N SER A 94 3.57 3.39 8.89
CA SER A 94 3.43 2.39 9.95
C SER A 94 2.36 1.38 9.57
N TRP A 95 2.55 0.13 9.96
CA TRP A 95 1.65 -0.98 9.68
C TRP A 95 1.08 -1.55 10.96
N ARG A 96 -0.19 -1.96 10.95
CA ARG A 96 -0.76 -2.77 12.03
C ARG A 96 -1.82 -3.74 11.54
N LEU A 97 -2.10 -4.75 12.35
CA LEU A 97 -3.29 -5.57 12.22
C LEU A 97 -4.51 -4.80 12.77
N THR A 98 -5.66 -4.96 12.11
CA THR A 98 -6.94 -4.42 12.55
C THR A 98 -8.05 -5.41 12.25
N VAL A 99 -9.21 -5.25 12.88
CA VAL A 99 -10.44 -5.95 12.49
C VAL A 99 -11.05 -5.22 11.29
N LYS A 100 -11.63 -5.96 10.35
CA LYS A 100 -12.41 -5.41 9.24
C LYS A 100 -13.67 -4.74 9.80
N LEU A 101 -13.98 -3.55 9.30
CA LEU A 101 -15.24 -2.86 9.55
C LEU A 101 -16.38 -3.53 8.76
#